data_AF-A0A2A7U7N1-F1
#
_entry.id   AF-A0A2A7U7N1-F1
#
_cell.length_a   1.000
_cell.length_b   1.000
_cell.length_c   1.000
_cell.angle_alpha   90.00
_cell.angle_beta   90.00
_cell.angle_gamma   90.00
#
_symmetry.space_group_name_H-M   'P 1'
#
loop_
_entity.id
_entity.type
_entity.pdbx_description
1 polymer ?
#
loop_
_entity_poly.entity_id
_entity_poly.type
_entity_poly.pdbx_seq_one_letter_code
_entity_poly.pdbx_strand_id
1 'polypeptide(L)'
;MEELGDIRIESEQQAFDLIENYLNGYDLPEKLIFKDWPNLKIRLTGDKFNKSLTPSVMKGFVEMQSQINKSYALAKYGVPDVRKLTKDELDALEIEVKVEQGSSLVEINIDGFLTKLTQELVGKMNATEIIVTVLGAAIIWGGVTVFKRFLDNRKDTRLAEIAKDGDKEHLRTMQIMSEQETKRLQVVSEIIAKKPLLDNMDRMSYDAKTQMVKSFVRSDSAQIDGVTIDSAMAKELVTNARRRSSEMRIDGIYRIEEVNNTDPECFKVKVRNVDTDQRLTCVVQDIFLDESGNKEALQKAEWERKPVHLSINAKHVDGDIKSAVILYVRDVKNKPE
;
A
#
# COMPACT_ATOMS: atom_id res chain seq x y z
N MET A 1 24.63 30.05 -2.47
CA MET A 1 23.61 29.17 -1.88
C MET A 1 22.34 29.48 -2.64
N GLU A 2 22.07 28.71 -3.69
CA GLU A 2 20.75 28.75 -4.34
C GLU A 2 19.77 28.11 -3.36
N GLU A 3 18.75 28.86 -2.95
CA GLU A 3 17.58 28.29 -2.30
C GLU A 3 16.98 27.28 -3.29
N LEU A 4 17.06 25.98 -2.97
CA LEU A 4 16.34 24.93 -3.69
C LEU A 4 14.84 25.18 -3.46
N GLY A 5 14.24 25.99 -4.32
CA GLY A 5 12.83 26.34 -4.26
C GLY A 5 11.92 25.11 -4.34
N ASP A 6 10.70 25.26 -3.81
CA ASP A 6 9.64 24.23 -3.82
C ASP A 6 9.59 23.46 -5.15
N ILE A 7 9.84 22.15 -5.12
CA ILE A 7 9.70 21.30 -6.32
C ILE A 7 8.23 20.91 -6.48
N ARG A 8 7.69 21.19 -7.67
CA ARG A 8 6.35 20.79 -8.08
C ARG A 8 6.41 19.47 -8.82
N ILE A 9 5.66 18.48 -8.34
CA ILE A 9 5.50 17.19 -8.99
C ILE A 9 4.21 17.21 -9.78
N GLU A 10 4.38 17.28 -11.09
CA GLU A 10 3.29 17.35 -12.07
C GLU A 10 3.15 16.04 -12.88
N SER A 11 4.05 15.07 -12.64
CA SER A 11 4.05 13.81 -13.39
C SER A 11 4.65 12.65 -12.60
N GLU A 12 4.24 11.44 -13.00
CA GLU A 12 4.80 10.19 -12.48
C GLU A 12 6.32 10.09 -12.75
N GLN A 13 6.81 10.59 -13.89
CA GLN A 13 8.26 10.56 -14.22
C GLN A 13 9.07 11.36 -13.20
N GLN A 14 8.63 12.57 -12.85
CA GLN A 14 9.32 13.39 -11.84
C GLN A 14 9.35 12.71 -10.47
N ALA A 15 8.27 12.01 -10.10
CA ALA A 15 8.24 11.23 -8.86
C ALA A 15 9.27 10.09 -8.89
N PHE A 16 9.39 9.39 -10.03
CA PHE A 16 10.40 8.34 -10.21
C PHE A 16 11.83 8.89 -10.16
N ASP A 17 12.11 10.00 -10.86
CA ASP A 17 13.43 10.62 -10.88
C ASP A 17 13.90 10.97 -9.46
N LEU A 18 13.00 11.48 -8.61
CA LEU A 18 13.31 11.78 -7.21
C LEU A 18 13.59 10.52 -6.38
N ILE A 19 12.80 9.46 -6.54
CA ILE A 19 13.06 8.21 -5.82
C ILE A 19 14.38 7.59 -6.29
N GLU A 20 14.67 7.60 -7.60
CA GLU A 20 15.95 7.14 -8.15
C GLU A 20 17.13 7.94 -7.58
N ASN A 21 17.02 9.27 -7.52
CA ASN A 21 18.04 10.12 -6.91
C ASN A 21 18.31 9.73 -5.46
N TYR A 22 17.25 9.53 -4.67
CA TYR A 22 17.37 9.05 -3.29
C TYR A 22 18.05 7.68 -3.20
N LEU A 23 17.66 6.72 -4.03
CA LEU A 23 18.26 5.38 -4.04
C LEU A 23 19.75 5.40 -4.43
N ASN A 24 20.14 6.35 -5.27
CA ASN A 24 21.53 6.59 -5.67
C ASN A 24 22.33 7.43 -4.65
N GLY A 25 21.71 7.85 -3.53
CA GLY A 25 22.37 8.59 -2.45
C GLY A 25 22.46 10.09 -2.66
N TYR A 26 21.70 10.66 -3.61
CA TYR A 26 21.59 12.10 -3.78
C TYR A 26 20.57 12.71 -2.81
N ASP A 27 20.80 13.98 -2.46
CA ASP A 27 19.88 14.74 -1.61
C ASP A 27 18.56 15.02 -2.33
N LEU A 28 17.49 15.06 -1.54
CA LEU A 28 16.15 15.43 -1.99
C LEU A 28 15.86 16.90 -1.65
N PRO A 29 14.95 17.55 -2.40
CA PRO A 29 14.48 18.89 -2.04
C PRO A 29 13.88 18.90 -0.63
N GLU A 30 13.91 20.03 0.06
CA GLU A 30 13.33 20.13 1.41
C GLU A 30 11.79 20.12 1.41
N LYS A 31 11.17 20.58 0.32
CA LYS A 31 9.73 20.72 0.19
C LYS A 31 9.22 20.26 -1.16
N LEU A 32 8.08 19.56 -1.12
CA LEU A 32 7.43 18.95 -2.27
C LEU A 32 5.96 19.35 -2.33
N ILE A 33 5.48 19.69 -3.52
CA ILE A 33 4.08 20.01 -3.76
C ILE A 33 3.59 19.19 -4.97
N PHE A 34 2.51 18.44 -4.78
CA PHE A 34 1.81 17.77 -5.87
C PHE A 34 0.92 18.76 -6.62
N LYS A 35 0.91 18.67 -7.94
CA LYS A 35 0.03 19.49 -8.77
C LYS A 35 -0.46 18.65 -9.95
N ASP A 36 -1.77 18.49 -10.07
CA ASP A 36 -2.48 17.72 -11.11
C ASP A 36 -2.16 16.21 -11.16
N TRP A 37 -1.01 15.78 -10.62
CA TRP A 37 -0.62 14.41 -10.32
C TRP A 37 -0.52 14.27 -8.79
N PRO A 38 -0.98 13.18 -8.16
CA PRO A 38 -1.27 11.84 -8.70
C PRO A 38 -2.76 11.52 -8.86
N ASN A 39 -3.56 12.44 -9.44
CA ASN A 39 -4.96 12.18 -9.69
C ASN A 39 -5.13 11.14 -10.82
N LEU A 40 -6.02 10.16 -10.61
CA LEU A 40 -6.30 9.12 -11.61
C LEU A 40 -7.46 9.53 -12.50
N LYS A 41 -7.29 9.36 -13.82
CA LYS A 41 -8.37 9.59 -14.80
C LYS A 41 -8.82 8.28 -15.42
N ILE A 42 -10.09 7.96 -15.21
CA ILE A 42 -10.74 6.73 -15.67
C ILE A 42 -11.88 7.08 -16.61
N ARG A 43 -11.81 6.64 -17.86
CA ARG A 43 -12.89 6.85 -18.82
C ARG A 43 -13.69 5.56 -19.00
N LEU A 44 -14.97 5.60 -18.67
CA LEU A 44 -15.90 4.46 -18.84
C LEU A 44 -16.83 4.69 -20.02
N THR A 45 -16.93 3.71 -20.91
CA THR A 45 -17.83 3.74 -22.08
C THR A 45 -18.93 2.68 -21.97
N GLY A 46 -20.08 2.96 -22.58
CA GLY A 46 -21.22 2.06 -22.71
C GLY A 46 -22.56 2.73 -22.41
N ASP A 47 -23.66 2.04 -22.71
CA ASP A 47 -25.02 2.60 -22.70
C ASP A 47 -25.42 3.26 -21.37
N LYS A 48 -24.90 2.73 -20.25
CA LYS A 48 -25.18 3.22 -18.89
C LYS A 48 -24.20 4.28 -18.40
N PHE A 49 -23.25 4.72 -19.23
CA PHE A 49 -22.14 5.58 -18.85
C PHE A 49 -22.15 6.91 -19.60
N ASN A 50 -23.32 7.55 -19.62
CA ASN A 50 -23.49 8.93 -20.07
C ASN A 50 -23.76 9.82 -18.85
N LYS A 51 -22.73 10.50 -18.33
CA LYS A 51 -22.80 11.30 -17.10
C LYS A 51 -23.35 10.54 -15.88
N SER A 52 -23.10 9.24 -15.80
CA SER A 52 -23.69 8.40 -14.76
C SER A 52 -22.77 7.27 -14.37
N LEU A 53 -22.78 6.93 -13.08
CA LEU A 53 -22.08 5.78 -12.54
C LEU A 53 -23.10 4.78 -12.01
N THR A 54 -22.92 3.52 -12.36
CA THR A 54 -23.76 2.46 -11.82
C THR A 54 -23.33 2.14 -10.38
N PRO A 55 -24.22 1.60 -9.52
CA PRO A 55 -23.84 1.16 -8.17
C PRO A 55 -22.67 0.15 -8.17
N SER A 56 -22.56 -0.68 -9.22
CA SER A 56 -21.46 -1.64 -9.37
C SER A 56 -20.11 -0.94 -9.52
N VAL A 57 -20.08 0.16 -10.28
CA VAL A 57 -18.87 0.99 -10.47
C VAL A 57 -18.55 1.77 -9.20
N MET A 58 -19.55 2.38 -8.58
CA MET A 58 -19.38 3.07 -7.30
C MET A 58 -18.79 2.17 -6.21
N LYS A 59 -19.16 0.89 -6.17
CA LYS A 59 -18.57 -0.07 -5.24
C LYS A 59 -17.05 -0.19 -5.37
N GLY A 60 -16.49 -0.06 -6.58
CA GLY A 60 -15.05 -0.04 -6.81
C GLY A 60 -14.38 1.14 -6.11
N PHE A 61 -14.94 2.34 -6.24
CA PHE A 61 -14.45 3.55 -5.58
C PHE A 61 -14.62 3.51 -4.06
N VAL A 62 -15.74 2.97 -3.57
CA VAL A 62 -15.96 2.78 -2.13
C VAL A 62 -14.93 1.81 -1.52
N GLU A 63 -14.56 0.74 -2.24
CA GLU A 63 -13.46 -0.11 -1.77
C GLU A 63 -12.12 0.64 -1.78
N MET A 64 -11.84 1.42 -2.83
CA MET A 64 -10.63 2.23 -2.88
C MET A 64 -10.54 3.19 -1.69
N GLN A 65 -11.62 3.92 -1.38
CA GLN A 65 -11.72 4.76 -0.18
C GLN A 65 -11.44 3.95 1.10
N SER A 66 -12.05 2.77 1.23
CA SER A 66 -11.85 1.90 2.39
C SER A 66 -10.38 1.52 2.59
N GLN A 67 -9.67 1.22 1.50
CA GLN A 67 -8.25 0.85 1.55
C GLN A 67 -7.32 2.06 1.77
N ILE A 68 -7.68 3.25 1.27
CA ILE A 68 -7.02 4.53 1.61
C ILE A 68 -7.16 4.82 3.11
N ASN A 69 -8.38 4.69 3.65
CA ASN A 69 -8.64 4.88 5.07
C ASN A 69 -7.80 3.92 5.93
N LYS A 70 -7.71 2.65 5.55
CA LYS A 70 -6.85 1.66 6.21
C LYS A 70 -5.36 2.02 6.12
N SER A 71 -4.92 2.53 4.97
CA SER A 71 -3.52 2.96 4.78
C SER A 71 -3.17 4.12 5.71
N TYR A 72 -4.05 5.11 5.83
CA TYR A 72 -3.87 6.21 6.77
C TYR A 72 -3.93 5.75 8.22
N ALA A 73 -4.91 4.91 8.57
CA ALA A 73 -5.03 4.34 9.92
C ALA A 73 -3.77 3.57 10.32
N LEU A 74 -3.17 2.82 9.39
CA LEU A 74 -1.91 2.12 9.60
C LEU A 74 -0.75 3.10 9.85
N ALA A 75 -0.60 4.13 9.02
CA ALA A 75 0.46 5.14 9.20
C ALA A 75 0.34 5.89 10.53
N LYS A 76 -0.89 6.20 10.94
CA LYS A 76 -1.18 6.95 12.16
C LYS A 76 -1.11 6.10 13.42
N TYR A 77 -1.93 5.05 13.45
CA TYR A 77 -2.24 4.27 14.64
C TYR A 77 -1.50 2.92 14.70
N GLY A 78 -0.66 2.62 13.71
CA GLY A 78 0.07 1.34 13.62
C GLY A 78 -0.77 0.15 13.16
N VAL A 79 -2.07 0.36 12.92
CA VAL A 79 -2.99 -0.67 12.42
C VAL A 79 -3.97 -0.15 11.37
N PRO A 80 -4.35 -1.01 10.41
CA PRO A 80 -5.35 -0.71 9.39
C PRO A 80 -6.78 -0.81 9.94
N ASP A 81 -7.06 -0.20 11.09
CA ASP A 81 -8.40 -0.18 11.70
C ASP A 81 -9.07 1.19 11.50
N VAL A 82 -10.02 1.23 10.57
CA VAL A 82 -10.78 2.43 10.23
C VAL A 82 -11.65 2.95 11.38
N ARG A 83 -11.98 2.12 12.37
CA ARG A 83 -12.79 2.54 13.53
C ARG A 83 -12.05 3.50 14.45
N LYS A 84 -10.72 3.58 14.33
CA LYS A 84 -9.88 4.54 15.05
C LYS A 84 -9.85 5.92 14.41
N LEU A 85 -10.32 6.05 13.17
CA LEU A 85 -10.32 7.33 12.47
C LEU A 85 -11.40 8.24 13.06
N THR A 86 -11.03 9.50 13.30
CA THR A 86 -12.01 10.54 13.67
C THR A 86 -12.83 10.97 12.45
N LYS A 87 -13.92 11.70 12.69
CA LYS A 87 -14.72 12.27 11.60
C LYS A 87 -13.89 13.23 10.73
N ASP A 88 -13.14 14.13 11.36
CA ASP A 88 -12.29 15.10 10.66
C ASP A 88 -11.19 14.40 9.83
N GLU A 89 -10.71 13.24 10.29
CA GLU A 89 -9.79 12.41 9.51
C GLU A 89 -10.50 11.79 8.31
N LEU A 90 -11.66 11.17 8.50
CA LEU A 90 -12.43 10.58 7.41
C LEU A 90 -12.80 11.61 6.33
N ASP A 91 -13.29 12.78 6.75
CA ASP A 91 -13.69 13.86 5.85
C ASP A 91 -12.49 14.38 5.04
N ALA A 92 -11.28 14.43 5.64
CA ALA A 92 -10.07 14.87 4.94
C ALA A 92 -9.44 13.81 4.02
N LEU A 93 -9.79 12.53 4.20
CA LEU A 93 -9.31 11.42 3.39
C LEU A 93 -10.27 11.09 2.23
N GLU A 94 -11.44 11.71 2.18
CA GLU A 94 -12.47 11.42 1.20
C GLU A 94 -11.98 11.72 -0.22
N ILE A 95 -12.06 10.71 -1.10
CA ILE A 95 -11.75 10.84 -2.51
C ILE A 95 -12.91 11.53 -3.21
N GLU A 96 -12.59 12.59 -3.95
CA GLU A 96 -13.58 13.23 -4.82
C GLU A 96 -13.65 12.46 -6.14
N VAL A 97 -14.87 12.05 -6.52
CA VAL A 97 -15.17 11.39 -7.79
C VAL A 97 -16.00 12.35 -8.66
N LYS A 98 -15.38 12.93 -9.69
CA LYS A 98 -16.04 13.87 -10.63
C LYS A 98 -16.43 13.14 -11.91
N VAL A 99 -17.66 13.33 -12.39
CA VAL A 99 -18.16 12.71 -13.63
C VAL A 99 -18.43 13.76 -14.69
N GLU A 100 -17.68 13.74 -15.80
CA GLU A 100 -17.82 14.71 -16.88
C GLU A 100 -18.65 14.21 -18.08
N GLN A 101 -18.92 15.10 -19.05
CA GLN A 101 -19.73 14.81 -20.23
C GLN A 101 -18.99 14.00 -21.30
N GLY A 102 -19.64 12.94 -21.80
CA GLY A 102 -19.17 12.14 -22.93
C GLY A 102 -18.26 11.01 -22.47
N SER A 103 -18.79 9.77 -22.41
CA SER A 103 -18.28 8.70 -21.53
C SER A 103 -18.17 9.18 -20.08
N SER A 104 -18.35 8.30 -19.11
CA SER A 104 -18.21 8.73 -17.71
C SER A 104 -16.72 8.83 -17.41
N LEU A 105 -16.15 10.02 -17.67
CA LEU A 105 -14.81 10.38 -17.25
C LEU A 105 -14.86 10.63 -15.74
N VAL A 106 -14.16 9.78 -15.01
CA VAL A 106 -14.02 9.78 -13.57
C VAL A 106 -12.63 10.27 -13.22
N GLU A 107 -12.55 11.38 -12.51
CA GLU A 107 -11.33 11.82 -11.85
C GLU A 107 -11.38 11.41 -10.38
N ILE A 108 -10.29 10.81 -9.88
CA ILE A 108 -10.11 10.46 -8.46
C ILE A 108 -8.99 11.33 -7.91
N ASN A 109 -9.34 12.22 -6.98
CA ASN A 109 -8.37 13.05 -6.26
C ASN A 109 -7.94 12.36 -4.94
N ILE A 110 -6.63 12.26 -4.71
CA ILE A 110 -6.06 11.69 -3.48
C ILE A 110 -5.17 12.68 -2.70
N ASP A 111 -5.23 13.96 -3.01
CA ASP A 111 -4.40 15.01 -2.39
C ASP A 111 -4.65 15.13 -0.88
N GLY A 112 -5.91 14.98 -0.47
CA GLY A 112 -6.31 14.95 0.94
C GLY A 112 -5.59 13.85 1.72
N PHE A 113 -5.54 12.64 1.15
CA PHE A 113 -4.79 11.52 1.71
C PHE A 113 -3.29 11.79 1.82
N LEU A 114 -2.65 12.29 0.76
CA LEU A 114 -1.21 12.56 0.77
C LEU A 114 -0.84 13.68 1.73
N THR A 115 -1.68 14.70 1.82
CA THR A 115 -1.52 15.81 2.78
C THR A 115 -1.60 15.31 4.21
N LYS A 116 -2.62 14.51 4.53
CA LYS A 116 -2.79 13.92 5.87
C LYS A 116 -1.66 12.95 6.20
N LEU A 117 -1.24 12.12 5.25
CA LEU A 117 -0.10 11.23 5.43
C LEU A 117 1.17 12.02 5.75
N THR A 118 1.47 13.07 4.98
CA THR A 118 2.63 13.94 5.22
C THR A 118 2.61 14.52 6.64
N GLN A 119 1.49 15.11 7.05
CA GLN A 119 1.31 15.69 8.39
C GLN A 119 1.53 14.65 9.49
N GLU A 120 1.06 13.43 9.29
CA GLU A 120 1.15 12.35 10.27
C GLU A 120 2.58 11.80 10.42
N LEU A 121 3.39 11.87 9.37
CA LEU A 121 4.77 11.39 9.39
C LEU A 121 5.74 12.41 10.01
N VAL A 122 5.33 13.68 10.16
CA VAL A 122 6.13 14.71 10.85
C VAL A 122 6.40 14.28 12.28
N GLY A 123 7.67 14.28 12.67
CA GLY A 123 8.11 13.85 14.01
C GLY A 123 8.29 12.34 14.17
N LYS A 124 7.86 11.51 13.20
CA LYS A 124 8.10 10.05 13.19
C LYS A 124 9.31 9.63 12.37
N MET A 125 9.71 10.45 11.40
CA MET A 125 10.84 10.18 10.51
C MET A 125 11.47 11.50 10.04
N ASN A 126 12.70 11.44 9.49
CA ASN A 126 13.37 12.64 8.99
C ASN A 126 12.74 13.15 7.67
N ALA A 127 13.01 14.40 7.29
CA ALA A 127 12.38 15.04 6.13
C ALA A 127 12.54 14.23 4.82
N THR A 128 13.74 13.72 4.54
CA THR A 128 14.02 12.88 3.36
C THR A 128 13.17 11.61 3.38
N GLU A 129 13.03 10.96 4.54
CA GLU A 129 12.19 9.77 4.68
C GLU A 129 10.70 10.06 4.51
N ILE A 130 10.21 11.22 4.99
CA ILE A 130 8.83 11.67 4.74
C ILE A 130 8.62 11.79 3.23
N ILE A 131 9.48 12.51 2.54
CA ILE A 131 9.34 12.77 1.10
C ILE A 131 9.29 11.47 0.31
N VAL A 132 10.23 10.57 0.55
CA VAL A 132 10.28 9.28 -0.17
C VAL A 132 9.07 8.42 0.14
N THR A 133 8.60 8.42 1.39
CA THR A 133 7.39 7.66 1.78
C THR A 133 6.15 8.24 1.10
N VAL A 134 6.02 9.56 1.06
CA VAL A 134 4.89 10.25 0.43
C VAL A 134 4.91 10.07 -1.09
N LEU A 135 6.07 10.15 -1.73
CA LEU A 135 6.24 9.85 -3.16
C LEU A 135 5.91 8.39 -3.48
N GLY A 136 6.39 7.45 -2.67
CA GLY A 136 6.04 6.04 -2.79
C GLY A 136 4.53 5.80 -2.68
N ALA A 137 3.87 6.44 -1.71
CA ALA A 137 2.42 6.36 -1.55
C ALA A 137 1.68 6.95 -2.77
N ALA A 138 2.14 8.11 -3.27
CA ALA A 138 1.59 8.74 -4.48
C ALA A 138 1.69 7.81 -5.71
N ILE A 139 2.83 7.15 -5.91
CA ILE A 139 3.03 6.18 -7.00
C ILE A 139 2.16 4.93 -6.80
N ILE A 140 2.03 4.42 -5.57
CA ILE A 140 1.20 3.23 -5.29
C ILE A 140 -0.28 3.50 -5.58
N TRP A 141 -0.79 4.66 -5.15
CA TRP A 141 -2.23 4.97 -5.22
C TRP A 141 -2.66 5.65 -6.51
N GLY A 142 -1.82 6.51 -7.09
CA GLY A 142 -2.13 7.26 -8.30
C GLY A 142 -1.15 7.08 -9.46
N GLY A 143 -0.15 6.21 -9.32
CA GLY A 143 0.78 5.87 -10.40
C GLY A 143 0.21 4.84 -11.38
N VAL A 144 0.21 5.21 -12.66
CA VAL A 144 -0.19 4.35 -13.79
C VAL A 144 0.75 3.14 -13.92
N THR A 145 2.03 3.33 -13.64
CA THR A 145 3.05 2.28 -13.72
C THR A 145 2.72 1.13 -12.75
N VAL A 146 2.30 1.45 -11.52
CA VAL A 146 1.90 0.42 -10.53
C VAL A 146 0.58 -0.25 -10.92
N PHE A 147 -0.35 0.50 -11.52
CA PHE A 147 -1.58 -0.07 -12.06
C PHE A 147 -1.30 -1.06 -13.20
N LYS A 148 -0.39 -0.72 -14.13
CA LYS A 148 0.06 -1.62 -15.20
C LYS A 148 0.72 -2.88 -14.65
N ARG A 149 1.62 -2.77 -13.67
CA ARG A 149 2.18 -3.94 -12.96
C ARG A 149 1.09 -4.82 -12.37
N PHE A 150 0.06 -4.22 -11.76
CA PHE A 150 -1.06 -4.97 -11.21
C PHE A 150 -1.78 -5.80 -12.30
N LEU A 151 -2.08 -5.20 -13.45
CA LEU A 151 -2.73 -5.90 -14.56
C LEU A 151 -1.84 -7.01 -15.12
N ASP A 152 -0.54 -6.75 -15.26
CA ASP A 152 0.44 -7.72 -15.77
C ASP A 152 0.57 -8.93 -14.85
N ASN A 153 0.69 -8.70 -13.54
CA ASN A 153 0.67 -9.77 -12.55
C ASN A 153 -0.63 -10.60 -12.60
N ARG A 154 -1.78 -9.96 -12.86
CA ARG A 154 -3.06 -10.67 -13.02
C ARG A 154 -3.13 -11.46 -14.31
N LYS A 155 -2.60 -10.91 -15.41
CA LYS A 155 -2.46 -11.58 -16.70
C LYS A 155 -1.62 -12.85 -16.55
N ASP A 156 -0.46 -12.76 -15.92
CA ASP A 156 0.46 -13.89 -15.71
C ASP A 156 -0.15 -14.97 -14.81
N THR A 157 -0.78 -14.55 -13.70
CA THR A 157 -1.50 -15.48 -12.82
C THR A 157 -2.60 -16.21 -13.60
N ARG A 158 -3.35 -15.49 -14.44
CA ARG A 158 -4.44 -16.06 -15.22
C ARG A 158 -3.93 -16.99 -16.32
N LEU A 159 -2.83 -16.65 -16.99
CA LEU A 159 -2.18 -17.52 -17.98
C LEU A 159 -1.74 -18.86 -17.39
N ALA A 160 -1.28 -18.86 -16.13
CA ALA A 160 -0.93 -20.07 -15.41
C ALA A 160 -2.16 -20.92 -15.01
N GLU A 161 -3.32 -20.29 -14.78
CA GLU A 161 -4.57 -20.96 -14.41
C GLU A 161 -5.37 -21.52 -15.60
N ILE A 162 -5.25 -20.91 -16.78
CA ILE A 162 -6.03 -21.29 -17.96
C ILE A 162 -5.50 -22.60 -18.56
N ALA A 163 -6.38 -23.58 -18.72
CA ALA A 163 -6.05 -24.84 -19.40
C ALA A 163 -6.14 -24.74 -20.94
N LYS A 164 -7.07 -23.94 -21.47
CA LYS A 164 -7.36 -23.84 -22.91
C LYS A 164 -6.42 -22.88 -23.64
N ASP A 165 -5.79 -23.33 -24.72
CA ASP A 165 -4.78 -22.52 -25.42
C ASP A 165 -5.33 -21.29 -26.16
N GLY A 166 -6.59 -21.34 -26.63
CA GLY A 166 -7.23 -20.18 -27.28
C GLY A 166 -7.42 -18.98 -26.36
N ASP A 167 -7.78 -19.21 -25.10
CA ASP A 167 -7.95 -18.16 -24.09
C ASP A 167 -6.60 -17.57 -23.64
N LYS A 168 -5.52 -18.38 -23.72
CA LYS A 168 -4.15 -17.90 -23.44
C LYS A 168 -3.66 -16.93 -24.51
N GLU A 169 -3.97 -17.18 -25.78
CA GLU A 169 -3.46 -16.36 -26.88
C GLU A 169 -4.01 -14.94 -26.87
N HIS A 170 -5.29 -14.79 -26.50
CA HIS A 170 -5.89 -13.48 -26.31
C HIS A 170 -5.21 -12.67 -25.18
N LEU A 171 -4.79 -13.32 -24.09
CA LEU A 171 -4.04 -12.66 -23.01
C LEU A 171 -2.58 -12.36 -23.39
N ARG A 172 -1.90 -13.24 -24.13
CA ARG A 172 -0.48 -13.07 -24.51
C ARG A 172 -0.24 -11.87 -25.42
N THR A 173 -1.20 -11.56 -26.29
CA THR A 173 -1.12 -10.42 -27.20
C THR A 173 -1.26 -9.07 -26.47
N MET A 174 -1.60 -9.08 -25.17
CA MET A 174 -1.69 -7.89 -24.34
C MET A 174 -0.30 -7.39 -23.93
N GLN A 175 0.18 -6.37 -24.64
CA GLN A 175 1.36 -5.60 -24.25
C GLN A 175 0.94 -4.53 -23.24
N ILE A 176 1.02 -4.85 -21.95
CA ILE A 176 0.65 -3.94 -20.85
C ILE A 176 1.80 -2.99 -20.51
N MET A 177 3.02 -3.52 -20.59
CA MET A 177 4.23 -2.84 -20.14
C MET A 177 5.23 -2.61 -21.27
N SER A 178 5.92 -1.49 -21.15
CA SER A 178 7.08 -1.07 -21.93
C SER A 178 8.40 -1.34 -21.19
N GLU A 179 9.52 -1.22 -21.89
CA GLU A 179 10.85 -1.33 -21.27
C GLU A 179 11.10 -0.25 -20.21
N GLN A 180 10.61 0.99 -20.44
CA GLN A 180 10.73 2.08 -19.47
C GLN A 180 9.98 1.78 -18.17
N GLU A 181 8.82 1.15 -18.27
CA GLU A 181 8.05 0.73 -17.10
C GLU A 181 8.77 -0.37 -16.31
N THR A 182 9.45 -1.28 -16.99
CA THR A 182 10.25 -2.32 -16.33
C THR A 182 11.32 -1.73 -15.41
N LYS A 183 12.02 -0.66 -15.84
CA LYS A 183 13.00 0.06 -14.99
C LYS A 183 12.32 0.72 -13.80
N ARG A 184 11.23 1.47 -14.04
CA ARG A 184 10.45 2.10 -12.97
C ARG A 184 9.94 1.09 -11.95
N LEU A 185 9.57 -0.13 -12.38
CA LEU A 185 9.16 -1.18 -11.45
C LEU A 185 10.29 -1.67 -10.55
N GLN A 186 11.54 -1.66 -11.00
CA GLN A 186 12.68 -1.98 -10.13
C GLN A 186 12.81 -0.92 -9.03
N VAL A 187 12.68 0.36 -9.39
CA VAL A 187 12.67 1.49 -8.44
C VAL A 187 11.55 1.35 -7.41
N VAL A 188 10.31 1.10 -7.86
CA VAL A 188 9.17 0.86 -6.95
C VAL A 188 9.44 -0.33 -6.04
N SER A 189 9.94 -1.44 -6.59
CA SER A 189 10.15 -2.67 -5.81
C SER A 189 11.24 -2.48 -4.75
N GLU A 190 12.31 -1.75 -5.09
CA GLU A 190 13.38 -1.45 -4.15
C GLU A 190 12.89 -0.56 -3.00
N ILE A 191 12.11 0.49 -3.30
CA ILE A 191 11.63 1.37 -2.22
C ILE A 191 10.58 0.70 -1.34
N ILE A 192 9.69 -0.10 -1.93
CA ILE A 192 8.71 -0.92 -1.19
C ILE A 192 9.44 -1.88 -0.24
N ALA A 193 10.49 -2.55 -0.72
CA ALA A 193 11.26 -3.50 0.10
C ALA A 193 11.95 -2.82 1.30
N LYS A 194 12.35 -1.55 1.16
CA LYS A 194 13.00 -0.77 2.23
C LYS A 194 12.01 -0.17 3.24
N LYS A 195 10.73 -0.03 2.91
CA LYS A 195 9.74 0.68 3.73
C LYS A 195 8.50 -0.18 3.97
N PRO A 196 8.37 -0.83 5.16
CA PRO A 196 7.22 -1.69 5.49
C PRO A 196 5.85 -1.01 5.30
N LEU A 197 5.76 0.29 5.60
CA LEU A 197 4.54 1.07 5.37
C LEU A 197 4.12 1.05 3.89
N LEU A 198 5.07 1.18 2.96
CA LEU A 198 4.81 1.14 1.52
C LEU A 198 4.46 -0.26 1.04
N ASP A 199 5.09 -1.32 1.55
CA ASP A 199 4.68 -2.70 1.25
C ASP A 199 3.23 -2.98 1.65
N ASN A 200 2.82 -2.50 2.84
CA ASN A 200 1.44 -2.65 3.29
C ASN A 200 0.47 -1.84 2.41
N MET A 201 0.82 -0.60 2.06
CA MET A 201 0.02 0.23 1.14
C MET A 201 -0.08 -0.42 -0.24
N ASP A 202 0.99 -1.04 -0.75
CA ASP A 202 0.98 -1.72 -2.04
C ASP A 202 -0.02 -2.88 -2.05
N ARG A 203 -0.01 -3.71 -1.00
CA ARG A 203 -0.98 -4.80 -0.79
C ARG A 203 -2.41 -4.29 -0.71
N MET A 204 -2.67 -3.21 0.05
CA MET A 204 -3.99 -2.59 0.13
C MET A 204 -4.43 -2.03 -1.23
N SER A 205 -3.52 -1.41 -1.98
CA SER A 205 -3.79 -0.89 -3.31
C SER A 205 -4.13 -2.02 -4.29
N TYR A 206 -3.51 -3.19 -4.15
CA TYR A 206 -3.81 -4.36 -4.98
C TYR A 206 -5.26 -4.82 -4.81
N ASP A 207 -5.76 -4.85 -3.56
CA ASP A 207 -7.14 -5.20 -3.26
C ASP A 207 -8.12 -4.16 -3.83
N ALA A 208 -7.80 -2.87 -3.69
CA ALA A 208 -8.58 -1.78 -4.28
C ALA A 208 -8.64 -1.89 -5.81
N LYS A 209 -7.49 -2.05 -6.47
CA LYS A 209 -7.38 -2.23 -7.93
C LYS A 209 -8.14 -3.45 -8.42
N THR A 210 -8.13 -4.54 -7.65
CA THR A 210 -8.93 -5.74 -7.94
C THR A 210 -10.43 -5.44 -7.95
N GLN A 211 -10.96 -4.72 -6.94
CA GLN A 211 -12.38 -4.35 -6.94
C GLN A 211 -12.71 -3.33 -8.03
N MET A 212 -11.80 -2.41 -8.32
CA MET A 212 -11.94 -1.44 -9.39
C MET A 212 -12.05 -2.12 -10.76
N VAL A 213 -11.15 -3.05 -11.10
CA VAL A 213 -11.24 -3.82 -12.37
C VAL A 213 -12.49 -4.71 -12.40
N LYS A 214 -12.91 -5.30 -11.28
CA LYS A 214 -14.20 -6.05 -11.20
C LYS A 214 -15.38 -5.17 -11.57
N SER A 215 -15.32 -3.89 -11.23
CA SER A 215 -16.36 -2.92 -11.51
C SER A 215 -16.47 -2.59 -13.01
N PHE A 216 -15.36 -2.66 -13.75
CA PHE A 216 -15.28 -2.38 -15.20
C PHE A 216 -15.88 -3.48 -16.08
N VAL A 217 -16.13 -4.67 -15.55
CA VAL A 217 -16.82 -5.74 -16.29
C VAL A 217 -18.20 -5.29 -16.81
N ARG A 218 -18.80 -4.26 -16.19
CA ARG A 218 -20.12 -3.73 -16.56
C ARG A 218 -20.08 -2.58 -17.58
N SER A 219 -18.91 -2.06 -17.91
CA SER A 219 -18.70 -1.11 -19.01
C SER A 219 -18.25 -1.85 -20.27
N ASP A 220 -18.46 -1.24 -21.43
CA ASP A 220 -17.96 -1.79 -22.70
C ASP A 220 -16.43 -1.72 -22.72
N SER A 221 -15.88 -0.58 -22.30
CA SER A 221 -14.47 -0.41 -22.01
C SER A 221 -14.22 0.60 -20.88
N ALA A 222 -13.11 0.39 -20.19
CA ALA A 222 -12.52 1.30 -19.23
C ALA A 222 -11.12 1.70 -19.71
N GLN A 223 -10.79 2.98 -19.67
CA GLN A 223 -9.46 3.48 -19.97
C GLN A 223 -8.87 4.16 -18.73
N ILE A 224 -7.67 3.76 -18.31
CA ILE A 224 -6.93 4.37 -17.21
C ILE A 224 -5.59 4.85 -17.75
N ASP A 225 -5.42 6.17 -17.88
CA ASP A 225 -4.20 6.83 -18.34
C ASP A 225 -3.47 6.09 -19.48
N GLY A 226 -4.22 5.80 -20.54
CA GLY A 226 -3.72 5.14 -21.76
C GLY A 226 -3.85 3.62 -21.79
N VAL A 227 -4.18 2.95 -20.68
CA VAL A 227 -4.49 1.51 -20.65
C VAL A 227 -5.96 1.28 -20.89
N THR A 228 -6.31 0.60 -21.98
CA THR A 228 -7.70 0.22 -22.28
C THR A 228 -7.95 -1.22 -21.86
N ILE A 229 -9.02 -1.43 -21.11
CA ILE A 229 -9.51 -2.74 -20.66
C ILE A 229 -10.96 -2.86 -21.11
N ASP A 230 -11.26 -3.81 -21.99
CA ASP A 230 -12.64 -4.12 -22.36
C ASP A 230 -13.33 -5.04 -21.33
N SER A 231 -14.65 -5.21 -21.46
CA SER A 231 -15.44 -6.05 -20.55
C SER A 231 -14.94 -7.50 -20.48
N ALA A 232 -14.55 -8.11 -21.61
CA ALA A 232 -14.14 -9.51 -21.68
C ALA A 232 -12.81 -9.71 -20.96
N MET A 233 -11.86 -8.81 -21.21
CA MET A 233 -10.56 -8.76 -20.57
C MET A 233 -10.68 -8.49 -19.07
N ALA A 234 -11.49 -7.51 -18.66
CA ALA A 234 -11.74 -7.23 -17.25
C ALA A 234 -12.27 -8.49 -16.55
N LYS A 235 -13.19 -9.23 -17.18
CA LYS A 235 -13.76 -10.47 -16.64
C LYS A 235 -12.69 -11.57 -16.49
N GLU A 236 -11.83 -11.75 -17.47
CA GLU A 236 -10.73 -12.73 -17.39
C GLU A 236 -9.73 -12.36 -16.29
N LEU A 237 -9.30 -11.10 -16.22
CA LEU A 237 -8.33 -10.63 -15.23
C LEU A 237 -8.83 -10.78 -13.79
N VAL A 238 -10.14 -10.69 -13.55
CA VAL A 238 -10.71 -10.80 -12.19
C VAL A 238 -11.26 -12.17 -11.85
N THR A 239 -11.30 -13.09 -12.82
CA THR A 239 -11.71 -14.48 -12.57
C THR A 239 -10.74 -15.12 -11.57
N ASN A 240 -11.28 -15.81 -10.57
CA ASN A 240 -10.55 -16.39 -9.44
C ASN A 240 -9.69 -15.40 -8.63
N ALA A 241 -9.85 -14.09 -8.82
CA ALA A 241 -9.21 -13.09 -7.98
C ALA A 241 -9.86 -13.11 -6.58
N ARG A 242 -9.38 -14.00 -5.72
CA ARG A 242 -9.74 -14.08 -4.30
C ARG A 242 -9.13 -12.88 -3.57
N ARG A 243 -9.86 -12.33 -2.60
CA ARG A 243 -9.25 -11.52 -1.53
C ARG A 243 -8.28 -12.46 -0.81
N ARG A 244 -6.99 -12.17 -0.89
CA ARG A 244 -6.00 -12.91 -0.11
C ARG A 244 -6.23 -12.55 1.36
N SER A 245 -6.02 -13.48 2.29
CA SER A 245 -5.77 -13.03 3.66
C SER A 245 -4.52 -12.16 3.61
N SER A 246 -4.64 -10.88 3.93
CA SER A 246 -3.51 -9.97 3.84
C SER A 246 -2.63 -10.16 5.07
N GLU A 247 -1.44 -10.68 4.81
CA GLU A 247 -0.32 -10.56 5.74
C GLU A 247 0.25 -9.15 5.63
N MET A 248 0.50 -8.54 6.77
CA MET A 248 0.90 -7.14 6.92
C MET A 248 2.10 -7.07 7.84
N ARG A 249 3.13 -6.34 7.42
CA ARG A 249 4.34 -6.17 8.21
C ARG A 249 4.21 -4.94 9.12
N ILE A 250 4.11 -5.15 10.43
CA ILE A 250 3.95 -4.07 11.43
C ILE A 250 5.25 -3.93 12.24
N ASP A 251 6.33 -3.60 11.54
CA ASP A 251 7.66 -3.45 12.13
C ASP A 251 7.77 -2.13 12.90
N GLY A 252 8.56 -2.12 13.97
CA GLY A 252 8.76 -0.92 14.77
C GLY A 252 9.46 -1.17 16.09
N ILE A 253 9.51 -0.14 16.92
CA ILE A 253 10.04 -0.20 18.27
C ILE A 253 8.90 -0.55 19.23
N TYR A 254 9.07 -1.64 19.96
CA TYR A 254 8.08 -2.16 20.88
C TYR A 254 8.65 -2.38 22.26
N ARG A 255 7.81 -2.18 23.27
CA ARG A 255 8.05 -2.63 24.63
C ARG A 255 7.32 -3.95 24.87
N ILE A 256 8.03 -4.93 25.40
CA ILE A 256 7.42 -6.19 25.85
C ILE A 256 6.72 -5.92 27.18
N GLU A 257 5.42 -6.22 27.25
CA GLU A 257 4.61 -6.02 28.47
C GLU A 257 4.36 -7.34 29.22
N GLU A 258 4.22 -8.45 28.48
CA GLU A 258 3.94 -9.76 29.07
C GLU A 258 4.45 -10.88 28.14
N VAL A 259 5.12 -11.88 28.69
CA VAL A 259 5.40 -13.15 28.01
C VAL A 259 4.66 -14.28 28.72
N ASN A 260 3.83 -14.99 27.96
CA ASN A 260 3.10 -16.17 28.42
C ASN A 260 3.67 -17.41 27.73
N ASN A 261 4.18 -18.34 28.54
CA ASN A 261 4.82 -19.59 28.15
C ASN A 261 3.99 -20.83 28.54
N THR A 262 2.67 -20.67 28.70
CA THR A 262 1.79 -21.79 29.08
C THR A 262 1.66 -22.83 27.97
N ASP A 263 1.84 -22.40 26.72
CA ASP A 263 1.84 -23.28 25.55
C ASP A 263 3.26 -23.82 25.31
N PRO A 264 3.46 -25.15 25.28
CA PRO A 264 4.79 -25.73 25.11
C PRO A 264 5.39 -25.55 23.72
N GLU A 265 4.62 -25.17 22.70
CA GLU A 265 5.10 -25.02 21.31
C GLU A 265 5.27 -23.56 20.89
N CYS A 266 4.78 -22.60 21.68
CA CYS A 266 4.90 -21.18 21.34
C CYS A 266 4.86 -20.25 22.55
N PHE A 267 5.50 -19.09 22.40
CA PHE A 267 5.38 -18.00 23.38
C PHE A 267 4.36 -16.99 22.89
N LYS A 268 3.40 -16.64 23.75
CA LYS A 268 2.48 -15.51 23.51
C LYS A 268 3.06 -14.27 24.16
N VAL A 269 3.39 -13.27 23.35
CA VAL A 269 4.06 -12.05 23.80
C VAL A 269 3.13 -10.86 23.57
N LYS A 270 2.74 -10.17 24.65
CA LYS A 270 2.06 -8.88 24.54
C LYS A 270 3.09 -7.79 24.41
N VAL A 271 2.96 -6.99 23.35
CA VAL A 271 3.88 -5.90 23.05
C VAL A 271 3.11 -4.60 22.87
N ARG A 272 3.74 -3.50 23.25
CA ARG A 272 3.24 -2.14 23.08
C ARG A 272 4.16 -1.35 22.16
N ASN A 273 3.66 -0.87 21.03
CA ASN A 273 4.39 0.00 20.14
C ASN A 273 4.73 1.31 20.89
N VAL A 274 5.99 1.75 20.83
CA VAL A 274 6.45 2.93 21.57
C VAL A 274 5.90 4.22 20.97
N ASP A 275 5.73 4.28 19.65
CA ASP A 275 5.31 5.49 18.94
C ASP A 275 3.79 5.65 18.94
N THR A 276 3.04 4.55 18.89
CA THR A 276 1.56 4.59 18.73
C THR A 276 0.79 4.18 19.99
N ASP A 277 1.48 3.79 21.07
CA ASP A 277 0.92 3.15 22.28
C ASP A 277 0.10 1.87 22.00
N GLN A 278 0.16 1.35 20.77
CA GLN A 278 -0.65 0.22 20.37
C GLN A 278 -0.20 -1.06 21.06
N ARG A 279 -1.15 -1.75 21.70
CA ARG A 279 -0.94 -3.09 22.25
C ARG A 279 -1.40 -4.16 21.27
N LEU A 280 -0.58 -5.19 21.11
CA LEU A 280 -0.94 -6.40 20.36
C LEU A 280 -0.38 -7.65 21.05
N THR A 281 -1.07 -8.77 20.86
CA THR A 281 -0.59 -10.08 21.29
C THR A 281 -0.01 -10.80 20.08
N CYS A 282 1.26 -11.16 20.16
CA CYS A 282 2.00 -11.87 19.13
C CYS A 282 2.30 -13.30 19.58
N VAL A 283 2.52 -14.16 18.60
CA VAL A 283 3.06 -15.50 18.79
C VAL A 283 4.51 -15.51 18.34
N VAL A 284 5.39 -16.11 19.13
CA VAL A 284 6.75 -16.46 18.73
C VAL A 284 6.77 -17.98 18.57
N GLN A 285 7.03 -18.44 17.36
CA GLN A 285 7.14 -19.89 17.09
C GLN A 285 8.55 -20.37 17.43
N ASP A 286 8.66 -21.54 18.06
CA ASP A 286 9.92 -22.09 18.57
C ASP A 286 11.00 -22.27 17.50
N ILE A 287 10.61 -22.56 16.25
CA ILE A 287 11.54 -22.73 15.12
C ILE A 287 12.35 -21.44 14.82
N PHE A 288 11.88 -20.25 15.23
CA PHE A 288 12.60 -18.98 15.05
C PHE A 288 13.55 -18.62 16.22
N LEU A 289 13.54 -19.42 17.31
CA LEU A 289 14.29 -19.12 18.52
C LEU A 289 15.72 -19.69 18.52
N ASP A 290 16.04 -20.66 17.65
CA ASP A 290 17.30 -21.42 17.73
C ASP A 290 18.44 -20.93 16.82
N GLU A 291 18.19 -20.10 15.79
CA GLU A 291 19.24 -19.77 14.79
C GLU A 291 19.81 -18.33 14.79
N SER A 292 19.31 -17.38 15.60
CA SER A 292 19.66 -15.95 15.40
C SER A 292 19.78 -15.03 16.64
N GLY A 293 19.79 -15.57 17.86
CA GLY A 293 19.89 -14.74 19.08
C GLY A 293 18.63 -13.93 19.41
N ASN A 294 17.54 -14.11 18.64
CA ASN A 294 16.24 -13.48 18.87
C ASN A 294 15.68 -13.78 20.27
N LYS A 295 15.88 -15.02 20.77
CA LYS A 295 15.44 -15.44 22.11
C LYS A 295 16.10 -14.63 23.21
N GLU A 296 17.43 -14.48 23.13
CA GLU A 296 18.22 -13.72 24.10
C GLU A 296 17.84 -12.23 24.06
N ALA A 297 17.69 -11.66 22.86
CA ALA A 297 17.26 -10.28 22.70
C ALA A 297 15.86 -10.05 23.30
N LEU A 298 14.92 -10.96 23.07
CA LEU A 298 13.56 -10.89 23.63
C LEU A 298 13.57 -11.03 25.16
N GLN A 299 14.30 -12.01 25.71
CA GLN A 299 14.43 -12.21 27.16
C GLN A 299 15.08 -11.02 27.86
N LYS A 300 16.19 -10.53 27.29
CA LYS A 300 16.90 -9.36 27.79
C LYS A 300 16.00 -8.13 27.79
N ALA A 301 15.24 -7.91 26.72
CA ALA A 301 14.33 -6.78 26.63
C ALA A 301 13.19 -6.84 27.63
N GLU A 302 12.64 -8.03 27.89
CA GLU A 302 11.62 -8.24 28.92
C GLU A 302 12.18 -7.93 30.32
N TRP A 303 13.32 -8.53 30.69
CA TRP A 303 13.91 -8.35 32.02
C TRP A 303 14.47 -6.95 32.26
N GLU A 304 15.14 -6.37 31.27
CA GLU A 304 15.66 -5.00 31.34
C GLU A 304 14.57 -3.95 31.14
N ARG A 305 13.36 -4.37 30.75
CA ARG A 305 12.19 -3.53 30.44
C ARG A 305 12.49 -2.46 29.39
N LYS A 306 13.37 -2.77 28.45
CA LYS A 306 13.82 -1.87 27.38
C LYS A 306 13.04 -2.11 26.09
N PRO A 307 12.85 -1.06 25.27
CA PRO A 307 12.30 -1.23 23.93
C PRO A 307 13.22 -2.08 23.05
N VAL A 308 12.61 -2.87 22.17
CA VAL A 308 13.26 -3.66 21.12
C VAL A 308 12.65 -3.37 19.77
N HIS A 309 13.45 -3.49 18.73
CA HIS A 309 12.92 -3.49 17.38
C HIS A 309 12.34 -4.87 17.08
N LEU A 310 11.04 -4.94 16.82
CA LEU A 310 10.37 -6.17 16.40
C LEU A 310 9.97 -6.06 14.95
N SER A 311 10.22 -7.13 14.20
CA SER A 311 9.56 -7.34 12.92
C SER A 311 8.38 -8.28 13.11
N ILE A 312 7.17 -7.82 12.81
CA ILE A 312 5.92 -8.52 13.13
C ILE A 312 5.13 -8.74 11.85
N ASN A 313 4.74 -9.97 11.57
CA ASN A 313 3.80 -10.30 10.50
C ASN A 313 2.41 -10.50 11.09
N ALA A 314 1.49 -9.58 10.81
CA ALA A 314 0.12 -9.62 11.24
C ALA A 314 -0.80 -10.07 10.10
N LYS A 315 -1.64 -11.07 10.36
CA LYS A 315 -2.70 -11.49 9.46
C LYS A 315 -3.96 -10.68 9.75
N HIS A 316 -4.40 -9.92 8.77
CA HIS A 316 -5.63 -9.15 8.86
C HIS A 316 -6.79 -9.84 8.16
N VAL A 317 -7.96 -9.79 8.81
CA VAL A 317 -9.24 -10.12 8.19
C VAL A 317 -10.23 -9.05 8.63
N ASP A 318 -10.79 -8.34 7.67
CA ASP A 318 -11.80 -7.28 7.88
C ASP A 318 -11.38 -6.16 8.85
N GLY A 319 -10.09 -5.78 8.82
CA GLY A 319 -9.53 -4.70 9.64
C GLY A 319 -9.02 -5.14 11.01
N ASP A 320 -9.45 -6.30 11.51
CA ASP A 320 -8.95 -6.85 12.77
C ASP A 320 -7.66 -7.67 12.54
N ILE A 321 -6.68 -7.54 13.44
CA ILE A 321 -5.57 -8.49 13.53
C ILE A 321 -6.14 -9.82 14.04
N LYS A 322 -6.12 -10.86 13.19
CA LYS A 322 -6.54 -12.22 13.61
C LYS A 322 -5.39 -13.01 14.23
N SER A 323 -4.16 -12.75 13.79
CA SER A 323 -2.96 -13.33 14.38
C SER A 323 -1.78 -12.42 14.09
N ALA A 324 -0.80 -12.35 14.98
CA ALA A 324 0.46 -11.67 14.76
C ALA A 324 1.61 -12.60 15.14
N VAL A 325 2.65 -12.66 14.32
CA VAL A 325 3.83 -13.51 14.53
C VAL A 325 5.07 -12.62 14.54
N ILE A 326 5.88 -12.71 15.57
CA ILE A 326 7.19 -12.03 15.60
C ILE A 326 8.15 -12.84 14.72
N LEU A 327 8.72 -12.19 13.71
CA LEU A 327 9.68 -12.77 12.78
C LEU A 327 11.12 -12.57 13.24
N TYR A 328 11.45 -11.37 13.75
CA TYR A 328 12.80 -11.00 14.17
C TYR A 328 12.78 -10.05 15.36
N VAL A 329 13.83 -10.12 16.18
CA VAL A 329 14.06 -9.24 17.33
C VAL A 329 15.45 -8.64 17.21
N ARG A 330 15.58 -7.32 17.35
CA ARG A 330 16.87 -6.63 17.39
C ARG A 330 16.93 -5.64 18.55
N ASP A 331 18.09 -5.57 19.20
CA ASP A 331 18.38 -4.52 20.18
C ASP A 331 18.31 -3.14 19.50
N VAL A 332 17.68 -2.17 20.16
CA VAL A 332 17.67 -0.78 19.70
C VAL A 332 19.05 -0.19 19.98
N LYS A 333 19.85 0.03 18.92
CA LYS A 333 21.26 0.48 19.06
C LYS A 333 21.42 1.92 19.58
N ASN A 334 20.36 2.73 19.63
CA ASN A 334 20.40 4.09 20.18
C ASN A 334 19.16 4.33 21.05
N LYS A 335 19.36 4.82 22.27
CA LYS A 335 18.26 5.32 23.10
C LYS A 335 17.54 6.44 22.32
N PRO A 336 16.21 6.36 22.10
CA PRO A 336 15.44 7.58 21.93
C PRO A 336 15.57 8.35 23.25
N GLU A 337 16.07 9.58 23.19
CA GLU A 337 16.09 10.50 24.34
C GLU A 337 14.67 10.87 24.77
#